data_AF-A0A7C3L3D3-F1
#
_entry.id   AF-A0A7C3L3D3-F1
#
_cell.length_a   1.000
_cell.length_b   1.000
_cell.length_c   1.000
_cell.angle_alpha   90.00
_cell.angle_beta   90.00
_cell.angle_gamma   90.00
#
_symmetry.space_group_name_H-M   'P 1'
#
loop_
_entity.id
_entity.type
_entity.pdbx_description
1 polymer ?
#
loop_
_entity_poly.entity_id
_entity_poly.type
_entity_poly.pdbx_seq_one_letter_code
_entity_poly.pdbx_strand_id
1 'polypeptide(L)'
;MGWKPYYYNEVTQTFHSFFHPTAQDSGTKNKKDKGIFKTPGLRNIALTAPYMHDGSLKTLEEVIDFYNYGCGDDTELDLTLQEKGDLVAFLKALTGELPRIEPPGLSQ
;
A
#
# COMPACT_ATOMS: atom_id res chain seq x y z
N MET A 1 -17.94 -3.46 26.74
CA MET A 1 -17.75 -4.25 25.51
C MET A 1 -16.36 -3.92 24.98
N GLY A 2 -15.35 -4.69 25.41
CA GLY A 2 -13.94 -4.34 25.26
C GLY A 2 -13.36 -4.87 23.97
N TRP A 3 -12.84 -3.95 23.15
CA TRP A 3 -12.14 -4.27 21.90
C TRP A 3 -10.86 -5.05 22.22
N LYS A 4 -10.66 -6.21 21.57
CA LYS A 4 -9.45 -7.01 21.69
C LYS A 4 -8.49 -6.58 20.58
N PRO A 5 -7.26 -6.12 20.87
CA PRO A 5 -6.32 -5.74 19.83
C PRO A 5 -5.83 -7.00 19.11
N TYR A 6 -5.92 -6.99 17.77
CA TYR A 6 -5.29 -8.00 16.94
C TYR A 6 -3.79 -7.75 16.94
N TYR A 7 -3.02 -8.75 17.37
CA TYR A 7 -1.56 -8.74 17.25
C TYR A 7 -1.20 -8.97 15.78
N TYR A 8 -0.43 -8.04 15.21
CA TYR A 8 0.17 -8.17 13.90
C TYR A 8 1.31 -9.20 13.94
N ASN A 9 1.38 -10.02 12.90
CA ASN A 9 2.43 -10.99 12.63
C ASN A 9 3.64 -10.32 11.95
N GLU A 10 4.73 -11.08 11.82
CA GLU A 10 6.07 -10.66 11.39
C GLU A 10 6.09 -9.91 10.03
N VAL A 11 5.03 -10.05 9.23
CA VAL A 11 4.73 -9.30 7.99
C VAL A 11 4.77 -7.77 8.14
N THR A 12 4.61 -7.24 9.36
CA THR A 12 4.74 -5.80 9.64
C THR A 12 6.13 -5.35 10.10
N GLN A 13 6.96 -6.30 10.53
CA GLN A 13 8.31 -6.03 11.02
C GLN A 13 9.28 -5.81 9.86
N THR A 14 9.00 -6.50 8.77
CA THR A 14 9.58 -6.37 7.45
C THR A 14 9.51 -4.96 6.86
N PHE A 15 8.43 -4.23 7.14
CA PHE A 15 8.24 -2.84 6.73
C PHE A 15 9.18 -1.85 7.45
N HIS A 16 10.06 -2.29 8.36
CA HIS A 16 10.96 -1.38 9.11
C HIS A 16 12.39 -1.27 8.56
N SER A 17 12.90 -2.22 7.77
CA SER A 17 14.37 -2.32 7.58
C SER A 17 14.97 -1.45 6.47
N PHE A 18 14.17 -0.95 5.52
CA PHE A 18 14.63 0.00 4.50
C PHE A 18 14.48 1.48 4.91
N PHE A 19 13.98 1.73 6.12
CA PHE A 19 13.62 3.05 6.61
C PHE A 19 14.78 3.69 7.40
N HIS A 20 15.41 4.72 6.85
CA HIS A 20 16.09 5.70 7.69
C HIS A 20 15.04 6.39 8.58
N PRO A 21 15.23 6.42 9.92
CA PRO A 21 14.17 6.79 10.85
C PRO A 21 14.09 8.31 10.98
N THR A 22 13.28 8.96 10.15
CA THR A 22 12.66 10.23 10.52
C THR A 22 11.14 10.04 10.54
N ALA A 23 10.69 9.60 11.70
CA ALA A 23 9.31 9.31 12.08
C ALA A 23 8.32 10.44 11.77
N GLN A 24 7.10 10.09 11.34
CA GLN A 24 5.81 10.31 12.04
C GLN A 24 4.64 9.77 11.17
N ASP A 25 3.56 9.13 11.59
CA ASP A 25 3.07 8.41 12.79
C ASP A 25 1.60 8.10 12.43
N SER A 26 0.98 7.09 13.03
CA SER A 26 -0.47 6.80 12.88
C SER A 26 -1.38 7.89 13.49
N GLY A 27 -0.89 9.13 13.61
CA GLY A 27 -1.52 10.25 14.29
C GLY A 27 -1.47 10.15 15.82
N THR A 28 -0.90 9.09 16.38
CA THR A 28 -0.92 8.78 17.81
C THR A 28 0.45 9.01 18.44
N LYS A 29 0.56 9.88 19.44
CA LYS A 29 1.84 10.18 20.15
C LYS A 29 2.44 9.00 20.94
N ASN A 30 2.00 7.77 20.68
CA ASN A 30 2.45 6.57 21.35
C ASN A 30 3.68 6.01 20.64
N LYS A 31 4.79 5.87 21.38
CA LYS A 31 6.05 5.31 20.87
C LYS A 31 5.91 3.90 20.28
N LYS A 32 4.83 3.18 20.62
CA LYS A 32 4.52 1.83 20.12
C LYS A 32 4.01 1.82 18.68
N ASP A 33 3.55 2.96 18.16
CA ASP A 33 2.92 3.02 16.84
C ASP A 33 3.87 3.52 15.74
N LYS A 34 5.14 3.73 16.10
CA LYS A 34 6.19 4.11 15.15
C LYS A 34 6.34 3.05 14.05
N GLY A 35 6.18 3.49 12.80
CA GLY A 35 6.30 2.65 11.61
C GLY A 35 5.07 1.80 11.30
N ILE A 36 3.95 2.00 12.00
CA ILE A 36 2.68 1.37 11.66
C ILE A 36 1.98 2.19 10.58
N PHE A 37 1.63 1.55 9.46
CA PHE A 37 0.84 2.14 8.38
C PHE A 37 -0.49 1.41 8.19
N LYS A 38 -1.52 2.17 7.83
CA LYS A 38 -2.82 1.59 7.47
C LYS A 38 -2.73 0.96 6.09
N THR A 39 -3.22 -0.28 5.94
CA THR A 39 -3.39 -0.91 4.63
C THR A 39 -4.31 -0.06 3.75
N PRO A 40 -3.85 0.46 2.60
CA PRO A 40 -4.69 1.25 1.71
C PRO A 40 -5.73 0.36 1.02
N GLY A 41 -6.88 0.95 0.67
CA GLY A 41 -7.85 0.27 -0.20
C GLY A 41 -7.33 0.15 -1.64
N LEU A 42 -7.71 -0.90 -2.36
CA LEU A 42 -7.23 -1.19 -3.72
C LEU A 42 -8.16 -0.69 -4.85
N ARG A 43 -9.31 -0.08 -4.51
CA ARG A 43 -10.21 0.49 -5.51
C ARG A 43 -9.52 1.65 -6.25
N ASN A 44 -9.59 1.64 -7.58
CA ASN A 44 -8.93 2.61 -8.46
C ASN A 44 -7.40 2.68 -8.32
N ILE A 45 -6.74 1.63 -7.80
CA ILE A 45 -5.28 1.63 -7.57
C ILE A 45 -4.47 1.85 -8.86
N ALA A 46 -5.00 1.46 -10.01
CA ALA A 46 -4.35 1.72 -11.30
C ALA A 46 -4.25 3.22 -11.66
N LEU A 47 -4.98 4.11 -10.96
CA LEU A 47 -5.02 5.55 -11.22
C LEU A 47 -4.28 6.38 -10.16
N THR A 48 -3.65 5.73 -9.17
CA THR A 48 -3.07 6.41 -8.00
C THR A 48 -1.56 6.31 -7.94
N ALA A 49 -0.89 6.05 -9.06
CA ALA A 49 0.56 6.13 -9.12
C ALA A 49 1.04 7.55 -8.75
N PRO A 50 2.23 7.71 -8.15
CA PRO A 50 3.17 6.66 -7.76
C PRO A 50 2.75 5.90 -6.49
N TYR A 51 3.30 4.69 -6.32
CA TYR A 51 3.00 3.74 -5.25
C TYR A 51 4.04 3.78 -4.13
N MET A 52 3.72 3.10 -3.03
CA MET A 52 4.41 3.17 -1.74
C MET A 52 4.20 4.52 -1.03
N HIS A 53 4.57 4.58 0.24
CA HIS A 53 4.34 5.73 1.11
C HIS A 53 5.17 6.96 0.71
N ASP A 54 6.28 6.74 0.00
CA ASP A 54 7.22 7.74 -0.47
C ASP A 54 7.15 7.98 -2.00
N GLY A 55 6.28 7.24 -2.70
CA GLY A 55 6.18 7.32 -4.16
C GLY A 55 7.36 6.68 -4.91
N SER A 56 8.10 5.77 -4.27
CA SER A 56 9.29 5.14 -4.85
C SER A 56 9.02 4.27 -6.08
N LEU A 57 7.84 3.65 -6.17
CA LEU A 57 7.48 2.73 -7.26
C LEU A 57 6.48 3.39 -8.20
N LYS A 58 6.68 3.26 -9.51
CA LYS A 58 5.88 3.95 -10.54
C LYS A 58 4.80 3.07 -11.13
N THR A 59 4.98 1.76 -11.09
CA THR A 59 4.08 0.80 -11.74
C THR A 59 3.57 -0.26 -10.76
N LEU A 60 2.42 -0.87 -11.07
CA LEU A 60 1.88 -1.98 -10.28
C LEU A 60 2.76 -3.22 -10.40
N GLU A 61 3.41 -3.38 -11.56
CA GLU A 61 4.36 -4.41 -11.87
C GLU A 61 5.57 -4.34 -10.91
N GLU A 62 6.14 -3.14 -10.70
CA GLU A 62 7.23 -2.92 -9.72
C GLU A 62 6.79 -3.22 -8.28
N VAL A 63 5.54 -2.89 -7.92
CA VAL A 63 4.98 -3.20 -6.60
C VAL A 63 4.85 -4.71 -6.40
N ILE A 64 4.35 -5.43 -7.40
CA ILE A 64 4.19 -6.87 -7.33
C ILE A 64 5.54 -7.56 -7.28
N ASP A 65 6.51 -7.12 -8.08
CA ASP A 65 7.87 -7.65 -8.03
C ASP A 65 8.52 -7.39 -6.65
N PHE A 66 8.34 -6.20 -6.08
CA PHE A 66 8.83 -5.88 -4.74
C PHE A 66 8.28 -6.85 -3.67
N TYR A 67 6.98 -7.12 -3.66
CA TYR A 67 6.42 -8.10 -2.73
C TYR A 67 6.74 -9.55 -3.09
N ASN A 68 6.93 -9.84 -4.38
CA ASN A 68 7.27 -11.17 -4.84
C ASN A 68 8.60 -11.63 -4.24
N TYR A 69 9.62 -10.77 -4.26
CA TYR A 69 10.96 -11.04 -3.73
C TYR A 69 11.03 -11.10 -2.19
N GLY A 70 9.90 -10.90 -1.52
CA GLY A 70 9.87 -10.71 -0.08
C GLY A 70 10.36 -9.31 0.30
N CYS A 71 9.78 -8.78 1.36
CA CYS A 71 10.41 -7.71 2.11
C CYS A 71 11.08 -8.39 3.32
N GLY A 72 12.16 -7.86 3.90
CA GLY A 72 12.75 -8.28 5.20
C GLY A 72 12.73 -9.78 5.53
N ASP A 73 12.02 -10.20 6.59
CA ASP A 73 11.96 -11.61 7.07
C ASP A 73 10.82 -12.42 6.42
N ASP A 74 10.02 -11.81 5.53
CA ASP A 74 8.93 -12.51 4.87
C ASP A 74 9.45 -13.47 3.79
N THR A 75 8.79 -14.63 3.68
CA THR A 75 9.10 -15.61 2.65
C THR A 75 8.74 -15.05 1.28
N GLU A 76 9.63 -15.24 0.31
CA GLU A 76 9.36 -15.00 -1.11
C GLU A 76 8.04 -15.65 -1.55
N LEU A 77 7.23 -14.93 -2.31
CA LEU A 77 5.95 -15.46 -2.80
C LEU A 77 6.12 -16.40 -4.00
N ASP A 78 7.29 -16.37 -4.65
CA ASP A 78 7.70 -17.20 -5.79
C ASP A 78 6.63 -17.29 -6.89
N LEU A 79 6.03 -16.14 -7.23
CA LEU A 79 5.01 -16.04 -8.26
C LEU A 79 5.62 -16.23 -9.64
N THR A 80 4.97 -17.05 -10.45
CA THR A 80 5.29 -17.18 -11.87
C THR A 80 5.00 -15.88 -12.62
N LEU A 81 5.59 -15.72 -13.80
CA LEU A 81 5.32 -14.56 -14.66
C LEU A 81 3.83 -14.42 -15.00
N GLN A 82 3.13 -15.54 -15.16
CA GLN A 82 1.69 -15.53 -15.44
C GLN A 82 0.89 -15.03 -14.24
N GLU A 83 1.18 -15.52 -13.03
CA GLU A 83 0.47 -15.10 -11.81
C GLU A 83 0.69 -13.61 -11.51
N LYS A 84 1.90 -13.09 -11.75
CA LYS A 84 2.16 -11.64 -11.67
C LYS A 84 1.29 -10.87 -12.65
N GLY A 85 1.23 -11.32 -13.91
CA GLY A 85 0.39 -10.70 -14.94
C GLY A 85 -1.10 -10.72 -14.60
N ASP A 86 -1.59 -11.85 -14.09
CA ASP A 86 -2.98 -12.01 -13.67
C ASP A 86 -3.33 -11.12 -12.48
N LEU A 87 -2.40 -10.97 -11.52
CA LEU A 87 -2.57 -10.08 -10.38
C LEU A 87 -2.61 -8.61 -10.82
N VAL A 88 -1.72 -8.19 -11.73
CA VAL A 88 -1.77 -6.86 -12.35
C VAL A 88 -3.13 -6.64 -13.03
N ALA A 89 -3.58 -7.60 -13.82
CA ALA A 89 -4.86 -7.51 -14.53
C ALA A 89 -6.04 -7.39 -13.57
N PHE A 90 -6.04 -8.18 -12.49
CA PHE A 90 -7.04 -8.10 -11.43
C PHE A 90 -7.05 -6.71 -10.76
N LEU A 91 -5.88 -6.17 -10.39
CA LEU A 91 -5.79 -4.84 -9.77
C LEU A 91 -6.27 -3.73 -10.72
N LYS A 92 -5.97 -3.83 -12.02
CA LYS A 92 -6.48 -2.90 -13.04
C LYS A 92 -8.02 -2.99 -13.14
N ALA A 93 -8.60 -4.17 -13.00
CA ALA A 93 -10.05 -4.39 -13.01
C ALA A 93 -10.80 -3.79 -11.80
N LEU A 94 -10.09 -3.40 -10.72
CA LEU A 94 -10.67 -2.68 -9.58
C LEU A 94 -10.92 -1.19 -9.86
N THR A 95 -10.69 -0.74 -11.09
CA THR A 95 -10.90 0.64 -11.53
C THR A 95 -12.32 0.83 -12.03
N GLY A 96 -13.08 1.69 -11.35
CA GLY A 96 -14.43 2.08 -11.77
C GLY A 96 -14.43 3.33 -12.65
N GLU A 97 -15.59 3.63 -13.22
CA GLU A 97 -15.84 4.90 -13.92
C GLU A 97 -15.75 6.07 -12.93
N LEU A 98 -14.98 7.10 -13.28
CA LEU A 98 -14.91 8.33 -12.50
C LEU A 98 -16.10 9.23 -12.88
N PRO A 99 -16.84 9.77 -11.90
CA PRO A 99 -17.92 10.70 -12.20
C PRO A 99 -17.34 11.96 -12.85
N ARG A 100 -18.04 12.47 -13.88
CA ARG A 100 -17.78 13.82 -14.39
C ARG A 100 -18.21 14.82 -13.32
N ILE A 101 -17.26 15.59 -12.81
CA ILE A 101 -17.51 16.68 -11.87
C ILE A 101 -17.37 17.99 -12.63
N GLU A 102 -18.47 18.71 -12.78
CA GLU A 102 -18.42 20.08 -13.29
C GLU A 102 -17.84 20.99 -12.19
N PRO A 103 -16.86 21.86 -12.50
CA PRO A 103 -16.30 22.77 -11.50
C PRO A 103 -17.40 23.65 -10.91
N PRO A 104 -17.42 23.88 -9.58
CA PRO A 104 -18.36 24.82 -9.00
C PRO A 104 -18.12 26.22 -9.58
N GLY A 105 -19.21 26.93 -9.91
CA GLY A 105 -19.12 28.34 -10.29
C GLY A 105 -18.53 29.14 -9.14
N LEU A 106 -17.41 29.82 -9.40
CA LEU A 106 -16.81 30.72 -8.42
C LEU A 106 -17.72 31.96 -8.28
N SER A 107 -18.11 32.31 -7.05
CA SER A 107 -18.71 33.62 -6.81
C SER A 107 -17.69 34.69 -7.17
N GLN A 108 -18.04 35.53 -8.14
CA GLN A 108 -17.30 36.78 -8.42
C GLN A 108 -17.46 37.75 -7.25
#